data_AF-W1IRN2-F1
#
_entry.id   AF-W1IRN2-F1
#
_cell.length_a   1.000
_cell.length_b   1.000
_cell.length_c   1.000
_cell.angle_alpha   90.00
_cell.angle_beta   90.00
_cell.angle_gamma   90.00
#
_symmetry.space_group_name_H-M   'P 1'
#
loop_
_entity.id
_entity.type
_entity.pdbx_description
1 polymer ?
#
loop_
_entity_poly.entity_id
_entity_poly.type
_entity_poly.pdbx_seq_one_letter_code
_entity_poly.pdbx_strand_id
1 'polypeptide(L)'
;MPPNAEATFSPATGGASVFAGVVVAKRGTPGVVLHVTPDTLKKVLGEPIHPHVDPNFEPYRHVYQALKGGNGYVVRVIPDDMQISILILTKGKEAGEKPRLYATTRPADPSKSSLMDIDAYFYIEIADGDDAQNRSLSLIKNPDRQGLFTLILKETDSLGHQTLLDTIQVSLDPEATNDMGQPAYLPVALENNTHRLSAGILSHNIGSLPEDYDGFEGGFSGTLANLSNKSYENAIAILRSSTVNYTSILSLGCYQPFVLSALAQLANEVRVDMFYDLLPSLGPSQAIDADQSHGFGHYAHICRYHFPYTCRDDFSGANVAYGLSGNAFVAKAKGVAMVSDVGGYHLSPAGQSRGIIHRRNIKPFAFVANINREAYVNSGINTVGFASDGAVMIDDALTTYSKKIISDTSMSIAP
;
A
#
# COMPACT_ATOMS: atom_id res chain seq x y z
N MET A 1 39.56 7.68 -11.81
CA MET A 1 38.30 8.44 -11.66
C MET A 1 37.89 8.34 -10.19
N PRO A 2 37.58 9.46 -9.52
CA PRO A 2 37.02 9.41 -8.18
C PRO A 2 35.59 8.84 -8.25
N PRO A 3 35.17 8.00 -7.29
CA PRO A 3 33.80 7.50 -7.22
C PRO A 3 32.78 8.64 -7.02
N ASN A 4 31.65 8.52 -7.72
CA ASN A 4 30.54 9.47 -7.81
C ASN A 4 29.95 9.80 -6.41
N ALA A 5 29.79 11.09 -6.12
CA ALA A 5 29.31 11.64 -4.85
C ALA A 5 27.77 11.78 -4.76
N GLU A 6 27.01 11.15 -5.66
CA GLU A 6 25.54 11.16 -5.64
C GLU A 6 24.90 10.13 -4.71
N ALA A 7 25.68 9.27 -4.03
CA ALA A 7 25.18 8.44 -2.94
C ALA A 7 25.24 9.19 -1.59
N THR A 8 24.70 10.42 -1.54
CA THR A 8 24.57 11.15 -0.27
C THR A 8 23.12 11.05 0.23
N PHE A 9 22.72 9.85 0.66
CA PHE A 9 21.54 9.69 1.51
C PHE A 9 21.95 9.78 2.97
N SER A 10 21.46 10.79 3.68
CA SER A 10 21.19 10.67 5.11
C SER A 10 20.23 11.76 5.58
N PRO A 11 19.30 11.49 6.51
CA PRO A 11 19.38 10.42 7.51
C PRO A 11 18.12 9.55 7.63
N ALA A 12 18.30 8.23 7.69
CA ALA A 12 17.56 7.36 8.60
C ALA A 12 18.23 5.97 8.59
N THR A 13 19.32 5.81 9.34
CA THR A 13 19.92 4.49 9.55
C THR A 13 19.09 3.68 10.56
N GLY A 14 17.91 3.23 10.13
CA GLY A 14 17.53 1.84 10.28
C GLY A 14 18.07 1.11 9.05
N GLY A 15 18.71 -0.04 9.21
CA GLY A 15 19.35 -0.76 8.10
C GLY A 15 18.31 -1.03 7.02
N ALA A 16 18.68 -0.90 5.73
CA ALA A 16 17.82 -0.90 4.55
C ALA A 16 16.90 -2.12 4.44
N SER A 17 15.91 -2.19 5.33
CA SER A 17 14.93 -3.25 5.47
C SER A 17 13.77 -2.91 4.56
N VAL A 18 13.10 -3.93 4.03
CA VAL A 18 12.02 -3.71 3.07
C VAL A 18 10.77 -4.37 3.62
N PHE A 19 9.71 -3.59 3.80
CA PHE A 19 8.44 -4.14 4.26
C PHE A 19 7.48 -4.41 3.10
N ALA A 20 6.56 -5.34 3.33
CA ALA A 20 5.46 -5.62 2.41
C ALA A 20 4.12 -5.73 3.15
N GLY A 21 3.02 -5.49 2.45
CA GLY A 21 1.69 -5.67 3.03
C GLY A 21 0.56 -5.23 2.12
N VAL A 22 -0.66 -5.35 2.61
CA VAL A 22 -1.86 -4.83 1.93
C VAL A 22 -2.38 -3.60 2.66
N VAL A 23 -2.87 -2.61 1.91
CA VAL A 23 -3.29 -1.32 2.48
C VAL A 23 -4.63 -0.87 1.94
N VAL A 24 -5.43 -0.28 2.81
CA VAL A 24 -6.57 0.55 2.40
C VAL A 24 -6.08 1.99 2.27
N ALA A 25 -6.25 2.58 1.09
CA ALA A 25 -5.76 3.92 0.76
C ALA A 25 -6.72 4.64 -0.20
N LYS A 26 -6.66 5.98 -0.22
CA LYS A 26 -7.47 6.81 -1.14
C LYS A 26 -7.02 6.65 -2.58
N ARG A 27 -5.71 6.56 -2.80
CA ARG A 27 -5.10 6.38 -4.12
C ARG A 27 -4.18 5.16 -4.11
N GLY A 28 -3.87 4.66 -5.30
CA GLY A 28 -2.95 3.57 -5.55
C GLY A 28 -3.46 2.77 -6.73
N THR A 29 -2.58 2.55 -7.71
CA THR A 29 -2.91 1.82 -8.94
C THR A 29 -3.50 0.45 -8.62
N PRO A 30 -4.72 0.14 -9.09
CA PRO A 30 -5.34 -1.16 -8.88
C PRO A 30 -4.54 -2.29 -9.50
N GLY A 31 -4.53 -3.47 -8.85
CA GLY A 31 -4.01 -4.69 -9.47
C GLY A 31 -2.49 -4.84 -9.48
N VAL A 32 -1.73 -3.88 -8.92
CA VAL A 32 -0.26 -3.88 -8.96
C VAL A 32 0.36 -3.72 -7.56
N VAL A 33 1.64 -4.09 -7.47
CA VAL A 33 2.46 -3.80 -6.29
C VAL A 33 3.00 -2.39 -6.38
N LEU A 34 2.73 -1.59 -5.34
CA LEU A 34 3.11 -0.19 -5.26
C LEU A 34 4.38 -0.05 -4.42
N HIS A 35 5.41 0.59 -5.00
CA HIS A 35 6.61 0.93 -4.26
C HIS A 35 6.45 2.26 -3.53
N VAL A 36 6.56 2.23 -2.20
CA VAL A 36 6.44 3.40 -1.34
C VAL A 36 7.77 3.74 -0.68
N THR A 37 8.12 5.02 -0.76
CA THR A 37 9.29 5.64 -0.14
C THR A 37 8.83 6.89 0.64
N PRO A 38 9.68 7.49 1.50
CA PRO A 38 9.33 8.75 2.16
C PRO A 38 8.87 9.85 1.18
N ASP A 39 9.47 9.91 -0.01
CA ASP A 39 9.19 10.94 -1.02
C ASP A 39 8.00 10.62 -1.92
N THR A 40 7.68 9.33 -2.07
CA THR A 40 6.60 8.86 -2.96
C THR A 40 5.30 8.55 -2.24
N LEU A 41 5.29 8.45 -0.89
CA LEU A 41 4.12 8.02 -0.12
C LEU A 41 2.83 8.73 -0.51
N LYS A 42 2.82 10.07 -0.44
CA LYS A 42 1.64 10.88 -0.78
C LYS A 42 1.31 10.79 -2.27
N LYS A 43 2.32 10.71 -3.15
CA LYS A 43 2.11 10.54 -4.60
C LYS A 43 1.44 9.20 -4.92
N VAL A 44 1.81 8.14 -4.22
CA VAL A 44 1.33 6.78 -4.48
C VAL A 44 0.00 6.49 -3.76
N LEU A 45 -0.10 6.77 -2.46
CA LEU A 45 -1.27 6.41 -1.64
C LEU A 45 -2.30 7.55 -1.46
N GLY A 46 -1.98 8.76 -1.93
CA GLY A 46 -2.85 9.92 -1.81
C GLY A 46 -2.78 10.58 -0.43
N GLU A 47 -3.82 11.37 -0.10
CA GLU A 47 -3.95 11.97 1.22
C GLU A 47 -4.36 10.94 2.28
N PRO A 48 -3.88 11.09 3.53
CA PRO A 48 -4.33 10.27 4.64
C PRO A 48 -5.85 10.38 4.83
N ILE A 49 -6.49 9.26 5.13
CA ILE A 49 -7.90 9.23 5.49
C ILE A 49 -8.05 9.78 6.91
N HIS A 50 -9.04 10.65 7.09
CA HIS A 50 -9.36 11.23 8.39
C HIS A 50 -10.14 10.20 9.24
N PRO A 51 -9.80 10.02 10.53
CA PRO A 51 -10.42 8.99 11.38
C PRO A 51 -11.94 9.16 11.59
N HIS A 52 -12.47 10.36 11.38
CA HIS A 52 -13.92 10.61 11.41
C HIS A 52 -14.64 10.20 10.11
N VAL A 53 -13.91 10.11 9.00
CA VAL A 53 -14.49 9.81 7.68
C VAL A 53 -14.60 8.31 7.47
N ASP A 54 -13.56 7.55 7.86
CA ASP A 54 -13.54 6.10 7.66
C ASP A 54 -12.79 5.39 8.80
N PRO A 55 -13.27 4.22 9.26
CA PRO A 55 -12.57 3.41 10.25
C PRO A 55 -11.22 2.86 9.74
N ASN A 56 -11.02 2.72 8.43
CA ASN A 56 -9.77 2.26 7.83
C ASN A 56 -8.74 3.39 7.67
N PHE A 57 -8.65 4.29 8.65
CA PHE A 57 -7.69 5.40 8.61
C PHE A 57 -6.25 4.96 8.91
N GLU A 58 -6.08 3.86 9.63
CA GLU A 58 -4.78 3.42 10.16
C GLU A 58 -3.71 3.08 9.11
N PRO A 59 -3.99 2.40 7.98
CA PRO A 59 -2.93 1.87 7.10
C PRO A 59 -1.92 2.91 6.64
N TYR A 60 -2.37 4.11 6.27
CA TYR A 60 -1.47 5.20 5.88
C TYR A 60 -0.46 5.56 6.99
N ARG A 61 -0.91 5.56 8.26
CA ARG A 61 -0.07 5.87 9.43
C ARG A 61 0.94 4.77 9.69
N HIS A 62 0.55 3.51 9.52
CA HIS A 62 1.46 2.37 9.63
C HIS A 62 2.55 2.41 8.56
N VAL A 63 2.18 2.67 7.30
CA VAL A 63 3.15 2.82 6.20
C VAL A 63 4.08 4.00 6.46
N TYR A 64 3.54 5.16 6.82
CA TYR A 64 4.33 6.35 7.16
C TYR A 64 5.35 6.08 8.28
N GLN A 65 4.96 5.31 9.29
CA GLN A 65 5.87 4.89 10.36
C GLN A 65 6.92 3.91 9.86
N ALA A 66 6.52 2.87 9.11
CA ALA A 66 7.42 1.85 8.59
C ALA A 66 8.51 2.44 7.69
N LEU A 67 8.18 3.50 6.94
CA LEU A 67 9.13 4.23 6.08
C LEU A 67 10.33 4.85 6.83
N LYS A 68 10.28 4.96 8.16
CA LYS A 68 11.44 5.36 8.99
C LYS A 68 12.47 4.24 9.17
N GLY A 69 12.11 2.99 8.83
CA GLY A 69 12.96 1.80 8.90
C GLY A 69 13.44 1.31 7.53
N GLY A 70 12.78 1.73 6.46
CA GLY A 70 13.16 1.43 5.08
C GLY A 70 11.97 1.50 4.11
N ASN A 71 12.19 1.18 2.84
CA ASN A 71 11.16 1.28 1.80
C ASN A 71 10.13 0.15 1.88
N GLY A 72 9.00 0.31 1.18
CA GLY A 72 7.92 -0.67 1.23
C GLY A 72 7.33 -1.03 -0.12
N TYR A 73 6.77 -2.23 -0.19
CA TYR A 73 5.96 -2.73 -1.31
C TYR A 73 4.55 -3.03 -0.81
N VAL A 74 3.57 -2.24 -1.21
CA VAL A 74 2.19 -2.38 -0.73
C VAL A 74 1.24 -2.65 -1.88
N VAL A 75 0.24 -3.50 -1.65
CA VAL A 75 -0.87 -3.68 -2.59
C VAL A 75 -2.10 -3.01 -2.02
N ARG A 76 -2.72 -2.12 -2.82
CA ARG A 76 -3.96 -1.49 -2.41
C ARG A 76 -5.10 -2.50 -2.48
N VAL A 77 -5.91 -2.55 -1.41
CA VAL A 77 -7.16 -3.30 -1.40
C VAL A 77 -8.21 -2.47 -2.13
N ILE A 78 -8.77 -3.06 -3.18
CA ILE A 78 -9.68 -2.39 -4.11
C ILE A 78 -11.12 -2.79 -3.80
N PRO A 79 -12.04 -1.83 -3.53
CA PRO A 79 -13.45 -2.13 -3.36
C PRO A 79 -14.04 -2.84 -4.59
N ASP A 80 -15.00 -3.73 -4.37
CA ASP A 80 -15.55 -4.59 -5.43
C ASP A 80 -16.32 -3.81 -6.52
N ASP A 81 -16.82 -2.63 -6.18
CA ASP A 81 -17.59 -1.72 -7.02
C ASP A 81 -16.74 -0.62 -7.68
N MET A 82 -15.44 -0.59 -7.43
CA MET A 82 -14.56 0.45 -7.97
C MET A 82 -14.54 0.43 -9.50
N GLN A 83 -14.69 1.63 -10.09
CA GLN A 83 -14.71 1.84 -11.53
C GLN A 83 -13.55 2.74 -11.96
N ILE A 84 -12.81 2.29 -12.97
CA ILE A 84 -11.74 3.06 -13.62
C ILE A 84 -12.32 3.78 -14.82
N SER A 85 -12.04 5.08 -14.89
CA SER A 85 -12.32 5.94 -16.03
C SER A 85 -11.46 5.60 -17.23
N ILE A 86 -12.08 5.42 -18.39
CA ILE A 86 -11.38 5.14 -19.64
C ILE A 86 -11.92 6.02 -20.75
N LEU A 87 -10.99 6.50 -21.55
CA LEU A 87 -11.18 7.13 -22.83
C LEU A 87 -10.75 6.16 -23.91
N ILE A 88 -11.62 5.87 -24.86
CA ILE A 88 -11.35 4.89 -25.91
C ILE A 88 -11.64 5.52 -27.27
N LEU A 89 -10.71 5.35 -28.21
CA LEU A 89 -10.93 5.76 -29.60
C LEU A 89 -11.40 4.55 -30.41
N THR A 90 -12.70 4.44 -30.71
CA THR A 90 -13.21 3.40 -31.62
C THR A 90 -12.88 3.66 -33.08
N LYS A 91 -12.83 2.57 -33.85
CA LYS A 91 -12.89 2.64 -35.30
C LYS A 91 -14.29 3.06 -35.78
N GLY A 92 -14.33 3.72 -36.93
CA GLY A 92 -15.58 3.87 -37.68
C GLY A 92 -16.11 2.48 -38.07
N LYS A 93 -17.42 2.25 -37.95
CA LYS A 93 -18.05 0.97 -38.27
C LYS A 93 -18.22 0.76 -39.77
N GLU A 94 -18.18 1.85 -40.55
CA GLU A 94 -18.33 1.85 -42.01
C GLU A 94 -17.12 2.47 -42.71
N ALA A 95 -16.90 2.08 -43.98
CA ALA A 95 -15.83 2.63 -44.80
C ALA A 95 -16.04 4.15 -45.00
N GLY A 96 -15.11 4.96 -44.46
CA GLY A 96 -15.18 6.42 -44.51
C GLY A 96 -15.77 7.07 -43.25
N GLU A 97 -16.24 6.29 -42.27
CA GLU A 97 -16.65 6.82 -40.98
C GLU A 97 -15.41 7.22 -40.14
N LYS A 98 -15.44 8.43 -39.58
CA LYS A 98 -14.33 8.95 -38.76
C LYS A 98 -14.24 8.19 -37.42
N PRO A 99 -13.03 7.99 -36.88
CA PRO A 99 -12.85 7.46 -35.52
C PRO A 99 -13.65 8.29 -34.50
N ARG A 100 -14.23 7.62 -33.51
CA ARG A 100 -15.00 8.28 -32.44
C ARG A 100 -14.33 8.05 -31.11
N LEU A 101 -14.18 9.11 -30.33
CA LEU A 101 -13.67 9.04 -28.97
C LEU A 101 -14.87 8.92 -28.02
N TYR A 102 -14.85 7.94 -27.12
CA TYR A 102 -15.90 7.76 -26.13
C TYR A 102 -15.30 7.58 -24.73
N ALA A 103 -15.98 8.19 -23.76
CA ALA A 103 -15.76 7.98 -22.34
C ALA A 103 -16.60 6.81 -21.85
N THR A 104 -16.01 5.93 -21.05
CA THR A 104 -16.71 4.88 -20.31
C THR A 104 -15.96 4.53 -19.05
N THR A 105 -16.59 3.77 -18.16
CA THR A 105 -15.89 3.12 -17.06
C THR A 105 -15.68 1.63 -17.31
N ARG A 106 -14.73 1.03 -16.60
CA ARG A 106 -14.64 -0.43 -16.40
C ARG A 106 -14.43 -0.77 -14.93
N PRO A 107 -14.80 -1.99 -14.49
CA PRO A 107 -14.40 -2.49 -13.18
C PRO A 107 -12.88 -2.44 -12.99
N ALA A 108 -12.43 -2.01 -11.82
CA ALA A 108 -11.00 -1.96 -11.47
C ALA A 108 -10.39 -3.35 -11.27
N ASP A 109 -11.21 -4.35 -10.93
CA ASP A 109 -10.81 -5.74 -10.77
C ASP A 109 -10.41 -6.34 -12.14
N PRO A 110 -9.13 -6.71 -12.35
CA PRO A 110 -8.66 -7.27 -13.62
C PRO A 110 -9.38 -8.56 -14.03
N SER A 111 -9.90 -9.34 -13.06
CA SER A 111 -10.65 -10.56 -13.35
C SER A 111 -12.04 -10.30 -13.93
N LYS A 112 -12.54 -9.07 -13.79
CA LYS A 112 -13.89 -8.64 -14.21
C LYS A 112 -13.87 -7.74 -15.44
N SER A 113 -12.70 -7.41 -16.01
CA SER A 113 -12.61 -6.53 -17.18
C SER A 113 -11.67 -7.10 -18.25
N SER A 114 -12.20 -7.33 -19.45
CA SER A 114 -11.39 -7.52 -20.66
C SER A 114 -11.60 -6.32 -21.58
N LEU A 115 -10.50 -5.66 -21.96
CA LEU A 115 -10.52 -4.60 -22.98
C LEU A 115 -10.33 -5.14 -24.41
N MET A 116 -10.15 -6.46 -24.57
CA MET A 116 -9.81 -7.09 -25.86
C MET A 116 -11.00 -7.19 -26.83
N ASP A 117 -12.24 -7.05 -26.35
CA ASP A 117 -13.45 -7.17 -27.18
C ASP A 117 -13.88 -5.84 -27.84
N ILE A 118 -13.10 -4.78 -27.64
CA ILE A 118 -13.42 -3.44 -28.12
C ILE A 118 -12.68 -3.15 -29.42
N ASP A 119 -13.42 -2.91 -30.51
CA ASP A 119 -12.85 -2.49 -31.79
C ASP A 119 -12.41 -1.01 -31.75
N ALA A 120 -11.23 -0.80 -31.16
CA ALA A 120 -10.64 0.51 -30.92
C ALA A 120 -9.18 0.60 -31.38
N TYR A 121 -8.69 1.83 -31.55
CA TYR A 121 -7.30 2.13 -31.84
C TYR A 121 -6.45 2.11 -30.58
N PHE A 122 -6.89 2.84 -29.55
CA PHE A 122 -6.22 2.91 -28.26
C PHE A 122 -7.21 3.27 -27.16
N TYR A 123 -6.76 3.10 -25.92
CA TYR A 123 -7.42 3.64 -24.74
C TYR A 123 -6.43 4.41 -23.87
N ILE A 124 -6.95 5.38 -23.10
CA ILE A 124 -6.24 6.07 -22.02
C ILE A 124 -7.13 5.98 -20.78
N GLU A 125 -6.57 5.59 -19.65
CA GLU A 125 -7.29 5.44 -18.39
C GLU A 125 -6.62 6.20 -17.24
N ILE A 126 -7.44 6.66 -16.30
CA ILE A 126 -6.97 7.25 -15.04
C ILE A 126 -6.71 6.11 -14.06
N ALA A 127 -5.51 5.56 -14.13
CA ALA A 127 -5.11 4.33 -13.45
C ALA A 127 -4.58 4.53 -12.02
N ASP A 128 -4.49 5.75 -11.47
CA ASP A 128 -4.06 5.92 -10.08
C ASP A 128 -5.10 5.43 -9.05
N GLY A 129 -6.34 5.18 -9.51
CA GLY A 129 -7.42 4.70 -8.68
C GLY A 129 -7.95 5.72 -7.66
N ASP A 130 -7.65 6.99 -7.84
CA ASP A 130 -8.29 8.07 -7.07
C ASP A 130 -9.70 8.34 -7.60
N ASP A 131 -10.47 9.17 -6.89
CA ASP A 131 -11.74 9.67 -7.44
C ASP A 131 -11.45 10.59 -8.65
N ALA A 132 -12.04 10.24 -9.80
CA ALA A 132 -11.87 11.01 -11.03
C ALA A 132 -13.14 11.76 -11.44
N GLN A 133 -14.16 11.85 -10.58
CA GLN A 133 -15.38 12.63 -10.89
C GLN A 133 -15.08 14.10 -11.22
N ASN A 134 -14.08 14.69 -10.57
CA ASN A 134 -13.72 16.09 -10.80
C ASN A 134 -12.50 16.27 -11.71
N ARG A 135 -12.09 15.23 -12.44
CA ARG A 135 -10.91 15.26 -13.30
C ARG A 135 -11.28 15.37 -14.77
N SER A 136 -10.52 16.17 -15.50
CA SER A 136 -10.65 16.32 -16.94
C SER A 136 -9.33 16.01 -17.64
N LEU A 137 -9.43 15.24 -18.74
CA LEU A 137 -8.32 14.85 -19.58
C LEU A 137 -8.51 15.47 -20.97
N SER A 138 -7.49 16.14 -21.48
CA SER A 138 -7.50 16.75 -22.81
C SER A 138 -6.29 16.28 -23.62
N LEU A 139 -6.48 16.01 -24.91
CA LEU A 139 -5.41 15.67 -25.85
C LEU A 139 -5.36 16.73 -26.96
N ILE A 140 -4.35 17.59 -26.93
CA ILE A 140 -4.24 18.77 -27.80
C ILE A 140 -3.19 18.52 -28.87
N LYS A 141 -3.52 18.70 -30.15
CA LYS A 141 -2.54 18.58 -31.24
C LYS A 141 -1.43 19.62 -31.09
N ASN A 142 -0.18 19.22 -31.30
CA ASN A 142 0.92 20.17 -31.39
C ASN A 142 0.85 20.88 -32.76
N PRO A 143 0.76 22.23 -32.79
CA PRO A 143 0.68 22.97 -34.05
C PRO A 143 1.96 22.91 -34.88
N ASP A 144 3.11 22.71 -34.23
CA ASP A 144 4.44 22.81 -34.85
C ASP A 144 5.01 21.44 -35.26
N ARG A 145 4.46 20.34 -34.72
CA ARG A 145 4.94 18.97 -34.96
C ARG A 145 3.80 18.02 -35.30
N GLN A 146 3.74 17.60 -36.56
CA GLN A 146 2.75 16.64 -37.03
C GLN A 146 2.88 15.31 -36.27
N GLY A 147 1.75 14.78 -35.80
CA GLY A 147 1.70 13.49 -35.08
C GLY A 147 2.06 13.56 -33.59
N LEU A 148 2.40 14.74 -33.07
CA LEU A 148 2.63 14.97 -31.64
C LEU A 148 1.40 15.64 -31.00
N PHE A 149 1.10 15.26 -29.76
CA PHE A 149 -0.01 15.75 -28.98
C PHE A 149 0.46 16.10 -27.57
N THR A 150 -0.25 16.99 -26.88
CA THR A 150 -0.06 17.30 -25.46
C THR A 150 -1.26 16.79 -24.69
N LEU A 151 -1.02 15.79 -23.84
CA LEU A 151 -2.00 15.26 -22.91
C LEU A 151 -1.97 16.08 -21.62
N ILE A 152 -3.13 16.60 -21.21
CA ILE A 152 -3.28 17.45 -20.02
C ILE A 152 -4.33 16.84 -19.11
N LEU A 153 -3.95 16.54 -17.86
CA LEU A 153 -4.87 16.12 -16.80
C LEU A 153 -5.04 17.26 -15.80
N LYS A 154 -6.29 17.62 -15.50
CA LYS A 154 -6.65 18.62 -14.50
C LYS A 154 -7.61 18.03 -13.47
N GLU A 155 -7.63 18.62 -12.29
CA GLU A 155 -8.61 18.34 -11.22
C GLU A 155 -9.27 19.63 -10.79
N THR A 156 -10.59 19.60 -10.67
CA THR A 156 -11.40 20.74 -10.20
C THR A 156 -11.73 20.52 -8.73
N ASP A 157 -11.37 21.45 -7.86
CA ASP A 157 -11.73 21.35 -6.45
C ASP A 157 -13.20 21.72 -6.19
N SER A 158 -13.64 21.56 -4.93
CA SER A 158 -15.02 21.88 -4.52
C SER A 158 -15.38 23.37 -4.64
N LEU A 159 -14.40 24.25 -4.86
CA LEU A 159 -14.57 25.69 -5.05
C LEU A 159 -14.51 26.08 -6.54
N GLY A 160 -14.36 25.11 -7.45
CA GLY A 160 -14.27 25.32 -8.88
C GLY A 160 -12.88 25.68 -9.39
N HIS A 161 -11.84 25.61 -8.56
CA HIS A 161 -10.46 25.88 -8.97
C HIS A 161 -9.86 24.67 -9.70
N GLN A 162 -9.32 24.91 -10.89
CA GLN A 162 -8.65 23.87 -11.68
C GLN A 162 -7.16 23.82 -11.37
N THR A 163 -6.70 22.67 -10.88
CA THR A 163 -5.28 22.35 -10.67
C THR A 163 -4.77 21.49 -11.81
N LEU A 164 -3.62 21.84 -12.36
CA LEU A 164 -2.91 21.01 -13.34
C LEU A 164 -2.24 19.83 -12.64
N LEU A 165 -2.63 18.60 -12.97
CA LEU A 165 -2.06 17.39 -12.40
C LEU A 165 -0.89 16.85 -13.22
N ASP A 166 -1.07 16.74 -14.54
CA ASP A 166 -0.05 16.23 -15.47
C ASP A 166 -0.11 16.98 -16.82
N THR A 167 1.04 17.12 -17.47
CA THR A 167 1.20 17.62 -18.85
C THR A 167 2.29 16.82 -19.54
N ILE A 168 1.94 16.06 -20.56
CA ILE A 168 2.82 15.06 -21.18
C ILE A 168 2.70 15.16 -22.69
N GLN A 169 3.84 15.24 -23.39
CA GLN A 169 3.85 15.13 -24.84
C GLN A 169 3.78 13.65 -25.26
N VAL A 170 2.81 13.32 -26.11
CA VAL A 170 2.52 11.95 -26.54
C VAL A 170 2.33 11.89 -28.07
N SER A 171 2.58 10.73 -28.65
CA SER A 171 2.41 10.41 -30.05
C SER A 171 1.91 8.98 -30.20
N LEU A 172 1.29 8.69 -31.34
CA LEU A 172 0.82 7.34 -31.68
C LEU A 172 1.83 6.60 -32.55
N ASP A 173 2.90 7.27 -32.97
CA ASP A 173 4.05 6.71 -33.66
C ASP A 173 5.05 6.13 -32.63
N PRO A 174 5.40 4.83 -32.73
CA PRO A 174 6.39 4.19 -31.85
C PRO A 174 7.76 4.86 -31.84
N GLU A 175 8.18 5.49 -32.95
CA GLU A 175 9.51 6.08 -33.11
C GLU A 175 9.54 7.59 -32.80
N ALA A 176 8.40 8.18 -32.46
CA ALA A 176 8.32 9.61 -32.17
C ALA A 176 9.03 9.96 -30.86
N THR A 177 9.69 11.11 -30.86
CA THR A 177 10.38 11.68 -29.69
C THR A 177 9.80 13.04 -29.33
N ASN A 178 9.77 13.34 -28.03
CA ASN A 178 9.36 14.64 -27.51
C ASN A 178 10.45 15.71 -27.74
N ASP A 179 10.21 16.94 -27.32
CA ASP A 179 11.16 18.05 -27.55
C ASP A 179 12.50 17.88 -26.79
N MET A 180 12.55 16.98 -25.81
CA MET A 180 13.77 16.62 -25.07
C MET A 180 14.45 15.34 -25.61
N GLY A 181 13.99 14.79 -26.74
CA GLY A 181 14.54 13.58 -27.33
C GLY A 181 14.16 12.28 -26.61
N GLN A 182 13.21 12.31 -25.70
CA GLN A 182 12.68 11.11 -25.03
C GLN A 182 11.56 10.47 -25.85
N PRO A 183 11.30 9.16 -25.73
CA PRO A 183 10.20 8.51 -26.43
C PRO A 183 8.85 9.18 -26.12
N ALA A 184 8.12 9.57 -27.17
CA ALA A 184 6.79 10.15 -27.09
C ALA A 184 5.67 9.13 -27.36
N TYR A 185 6.00 7.90 -27.73
CA TYR A 185 4.98 6.88 -27.99
C TYR A 185 4.05 6.69 -26.78
N LEU A 186 2.73 6.82 -26.99
CA LEU A 186 1.72 7.06 -25.94
C LEU A 186 1.86 6.13 -24.72
N PRO A 187 1.86 4.79 -24.83
CA PRO A 187 2.04 3.91 -23.68
C PRO A 187 3.35 4.16 -22.91
N VAL A 188 4.46 4.32 -23.64
CA VAL A 188 5.81 4.51 -23.07
C VAL A 188 5.94 5.90 -22.44
N ALA A 189 5.36 6.92 -23.08
CA ALA A 189 5.37 8.29 -22.57
C ALA A 189 4.58 8.39 -21.25
N LEU A 190 3.46 7.70 -21.11
CA LEU A 190 2.70 7.68 -19.86
C LEU A 190 3.43 6.91 -18.76
N GLU A 191 3.96 5.72 -19.06
CA GLU A 191 4.73 4.91 -18.12
C GLU A 191 5.93 5.68 -17.53
N ASN A 192 6.61 6.47 -18.34
CA ASN A 192 7.79 7.22 -17.92
C ASN A 192 7.48 8.52 -17.15
N ASN A 193 6.33 9.16 -17.39
CA ASN A 193 6.09 10.54 -16.96
C ASN A 193 4.97 10.70 -15.93
N THR A 194 4.11 9.69 -15.71
CA THR A 194 3.01 9.80 -14.73
C THR A 194 2.70 8.50 -14.01
N HIS A 195 2.20 8.64 -12.78
CA HIS A 195 1.61 7.54 -12.00
C HIS A 195 0.08 7.51 -12.06
N ARG A 196 -0.53 8.42 -12.83
CA ARG A 196 -1.98 8.62 -12.88
C ARG A 196 -2.64 8.12 -14.13
N LEU A 197 -1.91 8.06 -15.23
CA LEU A 197 -2.46 7.68 -16.52
C LEU A 197 -1.79 6.41 -17.03
N SER A 198 -2.57 5.57 -17.68
CA SER A 198 -2.09 4.40 -18.44
C SER A 198 -2.75 4.40 -19.80
N ALA A 199 -2.10 3.81 -20.80
CA ALA A 199 -2.67 3.66 -22.12
C ALA A 199 -2.26 2.32 -22.75
N GLY A 200 -3.13 1.80 -23.60
CA GLY A 200 -2.84 0.62 -24.42
C GLY A 200 -3.31 0.81 -25.85
N ILE A 201 -2.56 0.22 -26.78
CA ILE A 201 -2.92 0.20 -28.20
C ILE A 201 -3.70 -1.08 -28.49
N LEU A 202 -4.88 -0.94 -29.09
CA LEU A 202 -5.80 -2.03 -29.43
C LEU A 202 -5.84 -2.31 -30.94
N SER A 203 -5.29 -1.43 -31.78
CA SER A 203 -5.16 -1.67 -33.23
C SER A 203 -3.91 -1.06 -33.85
N HIS A 204 -3.40 -1.71 -34.89
CA HIS A 204 -2.17 -1.35 -35.60
C HIS A 204 -2.30 -0.17 -36.60
N ASN A 205 -3.48 0.42 -36.83
CA ASN A 205 -3.69 1.43 -37.91
C ASN A 205 -4.19 2.80 -37.39
N ILE A 206 -3.36 3.58 -36.68
CA ILE A 206 -3.80 4.78 -35.94
C ILE A 206 -3.81 6.06 -36.80
N GLY A 207 -4.55 6.06 -37.90
CA GLY A 207 -4.68 7.20 -38.81
C GLY A 207 -5.86 8.12 -38.48
N SER A 208 -5.57 9.32 -37.96
CA SER A 208 -6.43 10.52 -37.84
C SER A 208 -7.44 10.62 -36.66
N LEU A 209 -7.08 11.45 -35.68
CA LEU A 209 -7.90 11.85 -34.51
C LEU A 209 -8.74 13.12 -34.79
N PRO A 210 -10.02 13.19 -34.37
CA PRO A 210 -10.84 14.42 -34.37
C PRO A 210 -10.37 15.47 -33.34
N GLU A 211 -10.77 16.74 -33.54
CA GLU A 211 -10.16 17.93 -32.93
C GLU A 211 -10.85 18.51 -31.68
N ASP A 212 -12.11 18.16 -31.40
CA ASP A 212 -12.87 18.82 -30.31
C ASP A 212 -13.48 17.77 -29.36
N TYR A 213 -13.03 17.74 -28.10
CA TYR A 213 -13.58 16.88 -27.06
C TYR A 213 -13.54 17.51 -25.66
N ASP A 214 -14.66 17.43 -24.95
CA ASP A 214 -14.93 18.09 -23.65
C ASP A 214 -14.45 17.32 -22.41
N GLY A 215 -13.74 16.20 -22.58
CA GLY A 215 -13.22 15.40 -21.46
C GLY A 215 -14.20 14.34 -20.95
N PHE A 216 -13.76 13.63 -19.92
CA PHE A 216 -14.38 12.44 -19.35
C PHE A 216 -15.12 12.78 -18.03
N GLU A 217 -16.20 12.06 -17.67
CA GLU A 217 -16.85 12.10 -16.35
C GLU A 217 -16.84 10.74 -15.65
N GLY A 218 -16.27 10.68 -14.44
CA GLY A 218 -16.51 9.59 -13.46
C GLY A 218 -15.47 8.47 -13.36
N GLY A 219 -14.55 8.56 -12.42
CA GLY A 219 -13.83 7.39 -11.90
C GLY A 219 -14.32 7.20 -10.50
N PHE A 220 -15.13 6.18 -10.27
CA PHE A 220 -15.65 5.96 -8.94
C PHE A 220 -14.62 5.16 -8.15
N SER A 221 -13.92 5.84 -7.24
CA SER A 221 -13.37 5.13 -6.10
C SER A 221 -14.54 4.52 -5.36
N GLY A 222 -14.61 3.18 -5.32
CA GLY A 222 -15.59 2.47 -4.52
C GLY A 222 -15.60 3.02 -3.09
N THR A 223 -16.75 3.02 -2.44
CA THR A 223 -16.77 3.45 -1.03
C THR A 223 -15.94 2.44 -0.24
N LEU A 224 -15.04 2.91 0.62
CA LEU A 224 -14.21 2.05 1.49
C LEU A 224 -15.06 1.12 2.39
N ALA A 225 -16.36 1.41 2.53
CA ALA A 225 -17.35 0.57 3.19
C ALA A 225 -17.65 -0.75 2.46
N ASN A 226 -17.36 -0.85 1.15
CA ASN A 226 -17.67 -2.01 0.30
C ASN A 226 -16.48 -2.96 0.11
N LEU A 227 -15.54 -3.00 1.07
CA LEU A 227 -14.44 -3.96 1.06
C LEU A 227 -14.94 -5.34 1.49
N SER A 228 -14.83 -6.33 0.61
CA SER A 228 -15.17 -7.71 0.91
C SER A 228 -13.93 -8.55 1.22
N ASN A 229 -14.14 -9.75 1.76
CA ASN A 229 -13.04 -10.70 1.95
C ASN A 229 -12.33 -11.02 0.62
N LYS A 230 -13.08 -11.03 -0.49
CA LYS A 230 -12.54 -11.26 -1.84
C LYS A 230 -11.60 -10.15 -2.28
N SER A 231 -11.92 -8.89 -1.94
CA SER A 231 -11.07 -7.74 -2.24
C SER A 231 -9.68 -7.89 -1.61
N TYR A 232 -9.63 -8.35 -0.34
CA TYR A 232 -8.37 -8.64 0.36
C TYR A 232 -7.64 -9.86 -0.22
N GLU A 233 -8.35 -10.95 -0.53
CA GLU A 233 -7.75 -12.13 -1.17
C GLU A 233 -7.05 -11.78 -2.49
N ASN A 234 -7.69 -10.95 -3.32
CA ASN A 234 -7.12 -10.51 -4.59
C ASN A 234 -5.84 -9.68 -4.36
N ALA A 235 -5.85 -8.76 -3.40
CA ALA A 235 -4.66 -7.97 -3.05
C ALA A 235 -3.49 -8.84 -2.53
N ILE A 236 -3.78 -9.83 -1.70
CA ILE A 236 -2.76 -10.77 -1.18
C ILE A 236 -2.25 -11.68 -2.30
N ALA A 237 -3.10 -12.10 -3.24
CA ALA A 237 -2.69 -12.89 -4.39
C ALA A 237 -1.69 -12.12 -5.27
N ILE A 238 -1.94 -10.83 -5.52
CA ILE A 238 -1.00 -9.93 -6.22
C ILE A 238 0.32 -9.80 -5.46
N LEU A 239 0.27 -9.64 -4.13
CA LEU A 239 1.48 -9.57 -3.32
C LEU A 239 2.27 -10.89 -3.36
N ARG A 240 1.58 -12.03 -3.32
CA ARG A 240 2.19 -13.37 -3.37
C ARG A 240 2.83 -13.67 -4.73
N SER A 241 2.26 -13.19 -5.83
CA SER A 241 2.81 -13.39 -7.18
C SER A 241 3.91 -12.39 -7.54
N SER A 242 4.19 -11.43 -6.67
CA SER A 242 5.20 -10.41 -6.92
C SER A 242 6.62 -10.97 -6.88
N THR A 243 7.50 -10.41 -7.71
CA THR A 243 8.93 -10.76 -7.78
C THR A 243 9.79 -9.87 -6.89
N VAL A 244 9.18 -9.08 -6.00
CA VAL A 244 9.88 -8.14 -5.14
C VAL A 244 10.42 -8.84 -3.90
N ASN A 245 11.64 -8.48 -3.50
CA ASN A 245 12.23 -8.97 -2.26
C ASN A 245 11.83 -8.05 -1.11
N TYR A 246 11.33 -8.63 -0.03
CA TYR A 246 11.02 -7.94 1.22
C TYR A 246 11.55 -8.75 2.40
N THR A 247 11.90 -8.06 3.49
CA THR A 247 12.44 -8.64 4.72
C THR A 247 11.36 -8.87 5.76
N SER A 248 10.22 -8.21 5.65
CA SER A 248 9.12 -8.35 6.61
C SER A 248 7.76 -8.09 5.99
N ILE A 249 6.72 -8.77 6.48
CA ILE A 249 5.32 -8.52 6.16
C ILE A 249 4.65 -7.80 7.33
N LEU A 250 3.90 -6.75 7.06
CA LEU A 250 3.20 -5.95 8.07
C LEU A 250 1.68 -6.06 7.87
N SER A 251 0.92 -6.10 8.96
CA SER A 251 -0.55 -6.04 8.87
C SER A 251 -1.07 -4.65 8.52
N LEU A 252 -0.27 -3.60 8.71
CA LEU A 252 -0.56 -2.21 8.32
C LEU A 252 -1.95 -1.74 8.78
N GLY A 253 -2.33 -2.02 10.02
CA GLY A 253 -3.63 -1.61 10.58
C GLY A 253 -4.82 -2.48 10.16
N CYS A 254 -4.60 -3.60 9.46
CA CYS A 254 -5.63 -4.61 9.24
C CYS A 254 -5.72 -5.56 10.44
N TYR A 255 -6.93 -5.70 10.99
CA TYR A 255 -7.23 -6.56 12.15
C TYR A 255 -8.08 -7.79 11.79
N GLN A 256 -8.40 -7.98 10.52
CA GLN A 256 -9.29 -9.06 10.08
C GLN A 256 -8.57 -10.42 10.16
N PRO A 257 -9.09 -11.41 10.92
CA PRO A 257 -8.38 -12.68 11.15
C PRO A 257 -8.00 -13.44 9.89
N PHE A 258 -8.86 -13.45 8.86
CA PHE A 258 -8.58 -14.15 7.61
C PHE A 258 -7.43 -13.49 6.82
N VAL A 259 -7.36 -12.15 6.80
CA VAL A 259 -6.27 -11.39 6.18
C VAL A 259 -4.97 -11.66 6.91
N LEU A 260 -4.99 -11.57 8.24
CA LEU A 260 -3.84 -11.86 9.09
C LEU A 260 -3.33 -13.29 8.86
N SER A 261 -4.23 -14.27 8.72
CA SER A 261 -3.88 -15.67 8.44
C SER A 261 -3.22 -15.85 7.08
N ALA A 262 -3.77 -15.22 6.04
CA ALA A 262 -3.20 -15.28 4.70
C ALA A 262 -1.82 -14.58 4.61
N LEU A 263 -1.63 -13.47 5.34
CA LEU A 263 -0.33 -12.80 5.46
C LEU A 263 0.68 -13.64 6.27
N ALA A 264 0.23 -14.30 7.34
CA ALA A 264 1.04 -15.22 8.15
C ALA A 264 1.54 -16.41 7.33
N GLN A 265 0.65 -17.00 6.53
CA GLN A 265 1.00 -18.06 5.61
C GLN A 265 2.02 -17.58 4.57
N LEU A 266 1.80 -16.41 3.97
CA LEU A 266 2.74 -15.82 3.01
C LEU A 266 4.12 -15.60 3.65
N ALA A 267 4.17 -15.04 4.86
CA ALA A 267 5.40 -14.82 5.60
C ALA A 267 6.17 -16.11 5.87
N ASN A 268 5.45 -17.20 6.16
CA ASN A 268 6.04 -18.52 6.35
C ASN A 268 6.55 -19.14 5.03
N GLU A 269 5.82 -18.98 3.93
CA GLU A 269 6.24 -19.47 2.61
C GLU A 269 7.52 -18.79 2.13
N VAL A 270 7.61 -17.47 2.30
CA VAL A 270 8.78 -16.66 1.87
C VAL A 270 9.86 -16.54 2.96
N ARG A 271 9.61 -17.08 4.17
CA ARG A 271 10.52 -17.11 5.33
C ARG A 271 11.00 -15.74 5.80
N VAL A 272 10.06 -14.81 5.94
CA VAL A 272 10.31 -13.43 6.40
C VAL A 272 9.57 -13.16 7.69
N ASP A 273 10.03 -12.18 8.48
CA ASP A 273 9.34 -11.78 9.70
C ASP A 273 7.95 -11.22 9.39
N MET A 274 6.96 -11.49 10.25
CA MET A 274 5.67 -10.80 10.21
C MET A 274 5.43 -10.02 11.49
N PHE A 275 5.04 -8.75 11.34
CA PHE A 275 4.62 -7.92 12.47
C PHE A 275 3.15 -7.56 12.30
N TYR A 276 2.33 -7.93 13.28
CA TYR A 276 0.91 -7.60 13.25
C TYR A 276 0.39 -7.15 14.59
N ASP A 277 -0.78 -6.52 14.54
CA ASP A 277 -1.39 -5.85 15.66
C ASP A 277 -2.69 -6.52 16.09
N LEU A 278 -2.90 -6.61 17.39
CA LEU A 278 -4.23 -6.73 17.96
C LEU A 278 -4.87 -5.35 18.02
N LEU A 279 -6.20 -5.31 17.85
CA LEU A 279 -6.95 -4.07 17.88
C LEU A 279 -6.71 -3.32 19.22
N PRO A 280 -6.17 -2.09 19.20
CA PRO A 280 -5.82 -1.33 20.40
C PRO A 280 -6.94 -1.07 21.42
N SER A 281 -8.19 -1.08 20.97
CA SER A 281 -9.35 -0.83 21.82
C SER A 281 -9.78 -2.06 22.64
N LEU A 282 -9.20 -3.24 22.39
CA LEU A 282 -9.55 -4.46 23.10
C LEU A 282 -9.03 -4.41 24.54
N GLY A 283 -9.91 -4.80 25.47
CA GLY A 283 -9.51 -5.04 26.85
C GLY A 283 -8.55 -6.24 26.96
N PRO A 284 -7.86 -6.41 28.10
CA PRO A 284 -6.80 -7.41 28.21
C PRO A 284 -7.24 -8.86 27.95
N SER A 285 -8.41 -9.26 28.44
CA SER A 285 -8.98 -10.59 28.18
C SER A 285 -9.37 -10.78 26.72
N GLN A 286 -10.02 -9.77 26.12
CA GLN A 286 -10.43 -9.80 24.72
C GLN A 286 -9.24 -9.89 23.76
N ALA A 287 -8.11 -9.28 24.11
CA ALA A 287 -6.86 -9.40 23.36
C ALA A 287 -6.30 -10.83 23.37
N ILE A 288 -6.40 -11.53 24.52
CA ILE A 288 -6.01 -12.94 24.65
C ILE A 288 -6.97 -13.84 23.85
N ASP A 289 -8.28 -13.58 23.94
CA ASP A 289 -9.28 -14.34 23.17
C ASP A 289 -9.07 -14.16 21.66
N ALA A 290 -8.74 -12.94 21.22
CA ALA A 290 -8.41 -12.64 19.83
C ALA A 290 -7.15 -13.41 19.36
N ASP A 291 -6.10 -13.48 20.19
CA ASP A 291 -4.92 -14.32 19.91
C ASP A 291 -5.32 -15.77 19.62
N GLN A 292 -6.08 -16.40 20.51
CA GLN A 292 -6.46 -17.80 20.40
C GLN A 292 -7.24 -18.08 19.11
N SER A 293 -8.07 -17.13 18.68
CA SER A 293 -8.85 -17.23 17.45
C SER A 293 -8.00 -17.22 16.17
N HIS A 294 -6.79 -16.63 16.20
CA HIS A 294 -5.93 -16.51 15.02
C HIS A 294 -5.16 -17.79 14.70
N GLY A 295 -4.87 -18.64 15.69
CA GLY A 295 -4.24 -19.95 15.47
C GLY A 295 -2.75 -19.92 15.05
N PHE A 296 -2.04 -18.80 15.23
CA PHE A 296 -0.64 -18.64 14.80
C PHE A 296 0.41 -19.26 15.72
N GLY A 297 -0.01 -20.11 16.67
CA GLY A 297 0.82 -20.68 17.74
C GLY A 297 2.06 -21.48 17.29
N HIS A 298 2.19 -21.75 15.99
CA HIS A 298 3.21 -22.61 15.39
C HIS A 298 4.21 -21.87 14.50
N TYR A 299 4.08 -20.55 14.31
CA TYR A 299 5.00 -19.77 13.49
C TYR A 299 6.11 -19.11 14.31
N ALA A 300 7.37 -19.35 13.91
CA ALA A 300 8.57 -18.91 14.63
C ALA A 300 9.00 -17.46 14.35
N HIS A 301 8.44 -16.82 13.33
CA HIS A 301 8.86 -15.50 12.84
C HIS A 301 7.69 -14.50 12.80
N ILE A 302 6.58 -14.81 13.48
CA ILE A 302 5.42 -13.92 13.56
C ILE A 302 5.39 -13.31 14.95
N CYS A 303 5.33 -11.98 15.00
CA CYS A 303 5.31 -11.20 16.22
C CYS A 303 4.00 -10.42 16.30
N ARG A 304 3.31 -10.59 17.42
CA ARG A 304 2.03 -9.95 17.72
C ARG A 304 2.23 -8.80 18.70
N TYR A 305 1.64 -7.64 18.44
CA TYR A 305 1.70 -6.48 19.34
C TYR A 305 0.31 -6.06 19.79
N HIS A 306 0.20 -5.60 21.03
CA HIS A 306 -0.99 -4.93 21.52
C HIS A 306 -0.62 -3.56 22.10
N PHE A 307 -1.20 -2.49 21.54
CA PHE A 307 -0.92 -1.11 21.95
C PHE A 307 -2.18 -0.40 22.43
N PRO A 308 -2.63 -0.66 23.67
CA PRO A 308 -3.84 -0.08 24.24
C PRO A 308 -3.68 1.38 24.71
N TYR A 309 -3.22 2.24 23.80
CA TYR A 309 -2.96 3.65 24.06
C TYR A 309 -3.53 4.51 22.94
N THR A 310 -3.98 5.71 23.32
CA THR A 310 -4.28 6.78 22.38
C THR A 310 -3.05 7.65 22.16
N CYS A 311 -2.97 8.30 21.02
CA CYS A 311 -1.95 9.29 20.71
C CYS A 311 -2.51 10.38 19.80
N ARG A 312 -1.83 11.53 19.73
CA ARG A 312 -2.16 12.60 18.80
C ARG A 312 -1.76 12.15 17.40
N ASP A 313 -2.73 12.12 16.51
CA ASP A 313 -2.52 11.84 15.10
C ASP A 313 -1.80 13.01 14.41
N ASP A 314 -0.79 12.70 13.61
CA ASP A 314 -0.01 13.72 12.90
C ASP A 314 -0.77 14.33 11.71
N PHE A 315 -1.75 13.60 11.17
CA PHE A 315 -2.46 14.00 9.95
C PHE A 315 -3.79 14.71 10.22
N SER A 316 -4.60 14.19 11.14
CA SER A 316 -5.90 14.78 11.51
C SER A 316 -5.82 15.72 12.70
N GLY A 317 -4.78 15.59 13.54
CA GLY A 317 -4.78 16.21 14.86
C GLY A 317 -5.85 15.64 15.81
N ALA A 318 -6.57 14.57 15.49
CA ALA A 318 -7.41 13.90 16.49
C ALA A 318 -6.55 13.09 17.46
N ASN A 319 -7.10 12.73 18.63
CA ASN A 319 -6.51 11.65 19.42
C ASN A 319 -7.11 10.33 18.94
N VAL A 320 -6.26 9.38 18.57
CA VAL A 320 -6.63 8.09 17.98
C VAL A 320 -5.84 6.96 18.63
N ALA A 321 -6.37 5.74 18.57
CA ALA A 321 -5.65 4.52 18.89
C ALA A 321 -5.44 3.72 17.60
N TYR A 322 -4.21 3.24 17.37
CA TYR A 322 -3.85 2.41 16.21
C TYR A 322 -2.61 1.55 16.54
N GLY A 323 -2.45 0.42 15.87
CA GLY A 323 -1.45 -0.62 16.17
C GLY A 323 0.00 -0.19 15.99
N LEU A 324 0.97 -1.08 16.23
CA LEU A 324 2.41 -0.84 16.22
C LEU A 324 3.20 -1.57 15.13
N SER A 325 2.61 -2.34 14.23
CA SER A 325 3.35 -3.14 13.23
C SER A 325 4.41 -2.33 12.47
N GLY A 326 4.11 -1.08 12.09
CA GLY A 326 5.08 -0.17 11.48
C GLY A 326 6.21 0.24 12.44
N ASN A 327 5.90 0.53 13.71
CA ASN A 327 6.91 0.82 14.74
C ASN A 327 7.79 -0.40 15.06
N ALA A 328 7.22 -1.59 15.12
CA ALA A 328 7.93 -2.84 15.35
C ALA A 328 8.93 -3.12 14.22
N PHE A 329 8.51 -2.90 12.96
CA PHE A 329 9.40 -2.96 11.81
C PHE A 329 10.57 -1.98 11.92
N VAL A 330 10.31 -0.72 12.26
CA VAL A 330 11.37 0.29 12.46
C VAL A 330 12.35 -0.15 13.54
N ALA A 331 11.86 -0.70 14.65
CA ALA A 331 12.71 -1.18 15.74
C ALA A 331 13.58 -2.36 15.30
N LYS A 332 13.03 -3.28 14.50
CA LYS A 332 13.80 -4.38 13.88
C LYS A 332 14.85 -3.84 12.91
N ALA A 333 14.49 -2.91 12.02
CA ALA A 333 15.41 -2.31 11.05
C ALA A 333 16.58 -1.57 11.74
N LYS A 334 16.31 -0.86 12.83
CA LYS A 334 17.37 -0.28 13.70
C LYS A 334 18.26 -1.37 14.30
N GLY A 335 17.69 -2.47 14.77
CA GLY A 335 18.46 -3.62 15.26
C GLY A 335 19.37 -4.25 14.21
N VAL A 336 18.89 -4.36 12.96
CA VAL A 336 19.68 -4.83 11.81
C VAL A 336 20.83 -3.86 11.51
N ALA A 337 20.59 -2.55 11.53
CA ALA A 337 21.62 -1.53 11.30
C ALA A 337 22.77 -1.55 12.32
N MET A 338 22.53 -2.09 13.53
CA MET A 338 23.50 -2.07 14.62
C MET A 338 24.54 -3.20 14.55
N VAL A 339 24.37 -4.19 13.67
CA VAL A 339 25.26 -5.35 13.58
C VAL A 339 25.66 -5.56 12.12
N SER A 340 26.96 -5.74 11.87
CA SER A 340 27.46 -6.14 10.54
C SER A 340 26.91 -7.51 10.14
N ASP A 341 26.67 -7.75 8.84
CA ASP A 341 26.06 -8.98 8.25
C ASP A 341 26.85 -10.30 8.45
N VAL A 342 27.75 -10.35 9.42
CA VAL A 342 28.55 -11.53 9.75
C VAL A 342 27.79 -12.37 10.79
N GLY A 343 26.89 -13.24 10.32
CA GLY A 343 26.42 -14.37 11.12
C GLY A 343 24.96 -14.38 11.61
N GLY A 344 24.04 -13.61 11.00
CA GLY A 344 22.59 -13.79 11.22
C GLY A 344 22.05 -13.46 12.62
N TYR A 345 22.88 -12.90 13.50
CA TYR A 345 22.45 -12.38 14.81
C TYR A 345 22.00 -10.92 14.65
N HIS A 346 20.69 -10.70 14.71
CA HIS A 346 20.13 -9.35 14.75
C HIS A 346 19.51 -9.09 16.14
N LEU A 347 19.65 -7.86 16.62
CA LEU A 347 19.04 -7.45 17.87
C LEU A 347 17.51 -7.46 17.73
N SER A 348 16.82 -8.03 18.73
CA SER A 348 15.36 -8.08 18.80
C SER A 348 14.74 -6.67 18.81
N PRO A 349 13.52 -6.42 18.32
CA PRO A 349 12.92 -5.07 18.29
C PRO A 349 12.66 -4.42 19.66
N ALA A 350 12.83 -5.12 20.79
CA ALA A 350 12.54 -4.60 22.13
C ALA A 350 13.63 -3.70 22.73
N GLY A 351 13.24 -2.75 23.58
CA GLY A 351 14.15 -1.99 24.44
C GLY A 351 14.54 -0.58 23.98
N GLN A 352 15.08 0.21 24.91
CA GLN A 352 15.23 1.67 24.80
C GLN A 352 16.11 2.16 23.64
N SER A 353 17.07 1.36 23.16
CA SER A 353 17.95 1.79 22.06
C SER A 353 17.28 1.81 20.69
N ARG A 354 16.14 1.12 20.51
CA ARG A 354 15.52 0.89 19.19
C ARG A 354 14.01 0.84 19.18
N GLY A 355 13.39 0.34 20.25
CA GLY A 355 11.95 0.14 20.41
C GLY A 355 11.17 1.36 20.84
N ILE A 356 11.78 2.56 20.88
CA ILE A 356 11.09 3.79 21.29
C ILE A 356 10.00 4.17 20.27
N ILE A 357 8.80 4.41 20.78
CA ILE A 357 7.62 4.75 19.99
C ILE A 357 7.53 6.28 19.88
N HIS A 358 7.91 6.81 18.71
CA HIS A 358 7.85 8.24 18.42
C HIS A 358 6.45 8.70 18.02
N ARG A 359 5.51 8.70 18.97
CA ARG A 359 4.15 9.28 18.81
C ARG A 359 3.96 10.40 19.82
N ARG A 360 3.14 11.39 19.46
CA ARG A 360 2.87 12.55 20.33
C ARG A 360 1.72 12.27 21.28
N ASN A 361 1.79 12.79 22.51
CA ASN A 361 0.70 12.78 23.49
C ASN A 361 0.11 11.38 23.76
N ILE A 362 0.98 10.39 24.01
CA ILE A 362 0.54 9.02 24.28
C ILE A 362 -0.18 8.96 25.63
N LYS A 363 -1.39 8.39 25.67
CA LYS A 363 -2.18 8.21 26.89
C LYS A 363 -2.77 6.80 26.98
N PRO A 364 -2.58 6.08 28.10
CA PRO A 364 -3.12 4.73 28.27
C PRO A 364 -4.64 4.74 28.36
N PHE A 365 -5.28 3.66 27.90
CA PHE A 365 -6.66 3.38 28.29
C PHE A 365 -6.75 2.97 29.76
N ALA A 366 -7.93 3.10 30.37
CA ALA A 366 -8.15 2.78 31.77
C ALA A 366 -7.82 1.31 32.12
N PHE A 367 -8.05 0.39 31.18
CA PHE A 367 -7.83 -1.04 31.38
C PHE A 367 -6.35 -1.48 31.26
N VAL A 368 -5.43 -0.58 30.86
CA VAL A 368 -4.00 -0.89 30.77
C VAL A 368 -3.41 -1.31 32.11
N ALA A 369 -3.92 -0.74 33.21
CA ALA A 369 -3.51 -1.10 34.57
C ALA A 369 -3.81 -2.57 34.94
N ASN A 370 -4.72 -3.22 34.21
CA ASN A 370 -5.17 -4.58 34.49
C ASN A 370 -4.51 -5.63 33.58
N ILE A 371 -3.49 -5.26 32.81
CA ILE A 371 -2.77 -6.20 31.94
C ILE A 371 -1.99 -7.19 32.80
N ASN A 372 -2.36 -8.46 32.73
CA ASN A 372 -1.58 -9.55 33.29
C ASN A 372 -0.44 -9.91 32.33
N ARG A 373 0.79 -9.49 32.66
CA ARG A 373 1.98 -9.71 31.83
C ARG A 373 2.29 -11.18 31.62
N GLU A 374 2.13 -12.03 32.64
CA GLU A 374 2.40 -13.47 32.52
C GLU A 374 1.44 -14.14 31.54
N ALA A 375 0.15 -13.79 31.61
CA ALA A 375 -0.84 -14.27 30.66
C ALA A 375 -0.53 -13.80 29.22
N TYR A 376 -0.08 -12.55 29.06
CA TYR A 376 0.32 -12.02 27.76
C TYR A 376 1.55 -12.73 27.18
N VAL A 377 2.55 -13.00 28.00
CA VAL A 377 3.75 -13.77 27.61
C VAL A 377 3.37 -15.18 27.17
N ASN A 378 2.50 -15.86 27.93
CA ASN A 378 2.00 -17.19 27.59
C ASN A 378 1.21 -17.21 26.26
N SER A 379 0.52 -16.11 25.95
CA SER A 379 -0.17 -15.88 24.67
C SER A 379 0.73 -15.31 23.56
N GLY A 380 2.02 -15.09 23.80
CA GLY A 380 2.93 -14.49 22.82
C GLY A 380 2.50 -13.09 22.37
N ILE A 381 1.88 -12.30 23.24
CA ILE A 381 1.46 -10.92 22.99
C ILE A 381 2.55 -9.96 23.49
N ASN A 382 3.13 -9.18 22.59
CA ASN A 382 4.11 -8.15 22.95
C ASN A 382 3.43 -6.89 23.48
N THR A 383 3.93 -6.41 24.62
CA THR A 383 3.45 -5.19 25.26
C THR A 383 4.43 -4.03 25.10
N VAL A 384 4.00 -2.86 25.58
CA VAL A 384 4.84 -1.68 25.69
C VAL A 384 5.12 -1.35 27.15
N GLY A 385 6.33 -0.85 27.38
CA GLY A 385 6.83 -0.39 28.66
C GLY A 385 7.27 1.06 28.59
N PHE A 386 7.88 1.54 29.67
CA PHE A 386 8.43 2.89 29.76
C PHE A 386 9.95 2.80 29.86
N ALA A 387 10.63 3.57 29.03
CA ALA A 387 12.07 3.77 29.10
C ALA A 387 12.45 4.62 30.33
N SER A 388 13.73 4.68 30.64
CA SER A 388 14.26 5.44 31.78
C SER A 388 13.99 6.95 31.71
N ASP A 389 13.77 7.49 30.50
CA ASP A 389 13.41 8.88 30.23
C ASP A 389 11.88 9.12 30.18
N GLY A 390 11.07 8.10 30.45
CA GLY A 390 9.61 8.14 30.40
C GLY A 390 9.02 7.98 28.99
N ALA A 391 9.84 7.77 27.95
CA ALA A 391 9.33 7.46 26.62
C ALA A 391 8.70 6.06 26.59
N VAL A 392 7.64 5.91 25.78
CA VAL A 392 7.00 4.60 25.59
C VAL A 392 7.84 3.76 24.63
N MET A 393 8.11 2.51 24.97
CA MET A 393 8.93 1.60 24.18
C MET A 393 8.29 0.21 24.05
N ILE A 394 8.65 -0.52 23.01
CA ILE A 394 8.37 -1.96 22.89
C ILE A 394 9.14 -2.68 23.99
N ASP A 395 8.43 -3.37 24.89
CA ASP A 395 9.00 -4.04 26.07
C ASP A 395 9.50 -5.44 25.72
N ASP A 396 8.71 -6.16 24.90
CA ASP A 396 8.94 -7.56 24.54
C ASP A 396 8.96 -7.76 23.02
N ALA A 397 9.61 -8.85 22.60
CA ALA A 397 9.71 -9.27 21.19
C ALA A 397 9.55 -10.79 21.06
N LEU A 398 8.49 -11.32 21.69
CA LEU A 398 8.02 -12.68 21.59
C LEU A 398 7.43 -12.96 20.21
N THR A 399 7.73 -14.17 19.73
CA THR A 399 7.09 -14.76 18.55
C THR A 399 5.86 -15.55 18.98
N THR A 400 4.93 -15.79 18.06
CA THR A 400 3.74 -16.60 18.35
C THR A 400 4.04 -18.09 18.54
N TYR A 401 5.29 -18.52 18.33
CA TYR A 401 5.71 -19.90 18.57
C TYR A 401 5.58 -20.29 20.03
N SER A 402 4.61 -21.17 20.31
CA SER A 402 4.50 -21.91 21.55
C SER A 402 4.99 -23.33 21.28
N LYS A 403 6.05 -23.76 21.98
CA LYS A 403 6.48 -25.15 21.89
C LYS A 403 5.32 -26.01 22.42
N LYS A 404 4.64 -26.76 21.54
CA LYS A 404 3.74 -27.84 21.97
C LYS A 404 4.55 -28.75 22.87
N ILE A 405 4.26 -28.75 24.17
CA ILE A 405 4.68 -29.84 25.05
C ILE A 405 3.84 -31.02 24.56
N ILE A 406 4.46 -31.90 23.78
CA ILE A 406 3.89 -33.24 23.55
C ILE A 406 3.91 -33.89 24.93
N SER A 407 2.79 -33.87 25.63
CA SER A 407 2.58 -34.77 26.75
C SER A 407 2.47 -36.16 26.15
N ASP A 408 3.56 -36.92 26.14
CA ASP A 408 3.57 -38.36 25.88
C ASP A 408 2.59 -39.03 26.85
N THR A 409 1.34 -39.16 26.43
CA THR A 409 0.29 -39.88 27.15
C THR A 409 -0.38 -40.86 26.19
N SER A 410 0.43 -41.70 25.54
CA SER A 410 -0.06 -42.94 24.93
C SER A 410 1.08 -43.94 24.71
N MET A 411 1.67 -44.41 25.81
CA MET A 411 2.17 -45.78 25.87
C MET A 411 1.48 -46.50 27.02
N SER A 412 0.20 -46.79 26.81
CA SER A 412 -0.46 -47.87 27.53
C SER A 412 0.08 -49.17 26.93
N ILE A 413 1.02 -49.78 27.66
CA ILE A 413 1.40 -51.17 27.47
C ILE A 413 0.18 -51.99 27.89
N ALA A 414 -0.50 -52.61 26.93
CA ALA A 414 -1.47 -53.65 27.21
C ALA A 414 -0.73 -55.01 27.26
N PRO A 415 -1.11 -55.91 28.20
CA PRO A 415 -0.42 -57.18 28.47
C PRO A 415 -0.58 -58.22 27.36
#